data_AF-A0A2E2Q9U1-F1
#
_entry.id   AF-A0A2E2Q9U1-F1
#
_cell.length_a   1.000
_cell.length_b   1.000
_cell.length_c   1.000
_cell.angle_alpha   90.00
_cell.angle_beta   90.00
_cell.angle_gamma   90.00
#
_symmetry.space_group_name_H-M   'P 1'
#
loop_
_entity.id
_entity.type
_entity.pdbx_description
1 polymer ?
#
loop_
_entity_poly.entity_id
_entity_poly.type
_entity_poly.pdbx_seq_one_letter_code
_entity_poly.pdbx_strand_id
1 'polypeptide(L)' 'MSDQGAPGAGRQRRTPEEQAAWERRRRRAEVFGEALPETTSDEREPDPRERRDGDSWLKEQVPPHHGG' A
#
# COMPACT_ATOMS: atom_id res chain seq x y z
N MET A 1 -25.44 46.41 16.32
CA MET A 1 -25.68 45.04 15.82
C MET A 1 -24.32 44.44 15.52
N SER A 2 -23.87 43.54 16.39
CA SER A 2 -22.57 42.88 16.30
C SER A 2 -22.67 41.71 15.34
N ASP A 3 -21.87 41.70 14.28
CA ASP A 3 -21.58 40.48 13.53
C ASP A 3 -20.26 39.93 14.05
N GLN A 4 -20.33 38.75 14.66
CA GLN A 4 -19.19 38.10 15.29
C GLN A 4 -18.31 37.49 14.21
N GLY A 5 -17.03 37.84 14.23
CA GLY A 5 -16.02 37.21 13.40
C GLY A 5 -16.03 35.69 13.59
N ALA A 6 -16.15 34.97 12.47
CA ALA A 6 -15.97 33.53 12.42
C ALA A 6 -14.64 33.16 13.08
N PRO A 7 -14.60 32.21 14.04
CA PRO A 7 -13.33 31.70 14.51
C PRO A 7 -12.70 30.95 13.34
N GLY A 8 -11.66 31.56 12.76
CA GLY A 8 -10.83 30.93 11.74
C GLY A 8 -10.46 29.55 12.23
N ALA A 9 -10.81 28.53 11.44
CA ALA A 9 -10.47 27.14 11.68
C ALA A 9 -8.96 27.06 11.92
N GLY A 10 -8.59 26.99 13.20
CA GLY A 10 -7.20 26.90 13.61
C GLY A 10 -6.60 25.70 12.90
N ARG A 11 -5.50 25.93 12.17
CA ARG A 11 -4.61 24.87 11.71
C ARG A 11 -4.08 24.17 12.96
N GLN A 12 -4.85 23.23 13.49
CA GLN A 12 -4.48 22.49 14.68
C GLN A 12 -3.15 21.81 14.36
N ARG A 13 -2.11 22.16 15.12
CA ARG A 13 -0.82 21.50 15.01
C ARG A 13 -1.06 20.04 15.37
N ARG A 14 -0.84 19.15 14.42
CA ARG A 14 -0.88 17.70 14.66
C ARG A 14 0.05 17.37 15.82
N THR A 15 -0.42 16.52 16.70
CA THR A 15 0.41 15.92 17.75
C THR A 15 1.56 15.12 17.13
N PRO A 16 2.65 14.85 17.87
CA PRO A 16 3.73 14.00 17.37
C PRO A 16 3.26 12.63 16.89
N GLU A 17 2.24 12.07 17.53
CA GLU A 17 1.67 10.76 17.19
C GLU A 17 0.93 10.80 15.84
N GLU A 18 0.13 11.84 15.61
CA GLU A 18 -0.56 12.06 14.34
C GLU A 18 0.43 12.31 13.20
N GLN A 19 1.55 13.00 13.47
CA GLN A 19 2.63 13.19 12.50
C GLN A 19 3.29 11.87 12.13
N ALA A 20 3.63 11.04 13.13
CA ALA A 20 4.19 9.71 12.89
C ALA A 20 3.23 8.81 12.11
N ALA A 21 1.93 8.84 12.44
CA ALA A 21 0.90 8.10 11.71
C ALA A 21 0.80 8.57 10.24
N TRP A 22 0.83 9.87 10.00
CA TRP A 22 0.80 10.46 8.66
C TRP A 22 2.06 10.07 7.85
N GLU A 23 3.25 10.10 8.45
CA GLU A 23 4.48 9.68 7.78
C GLU A 23 4.47 8.20 7.41
N ARG A 24 3.99 7.33 8.31
CA ARG A 24 3.83 5.89 8.02
C ARG A 24 2.86 5.67 6.85
N ARG A 25 1.74 6.40 6.81
CA ARG A 25 0.78 6.33 5.70
C ARG A 25 1.42 6.79 4.39
N ARG A 26 2.15 7.90 4.41
CA ARG A 26 2.85 8.45 3.24
C ARG A 26 3.87 7.46 2.66
N ARG A 27 4.72 6.86 3.50
CA ARG A 27 5.74 5.89 3.05
C ARG A 27 5.11 4.64 2.42
N ARG A 28 3.99 4.16 2.95
CA ARG A 28 3.25 3.05 2.33
C ARG A 28 2.67 3.45 0.98
N ALA A 29 2.08 4.63 0.88
CA ALA A 29 1.49 5.11 -0.36
C ALA A 29 2.53 5.34 -1.48
N GLU A 30 3.79 5.62 -1.12
CA GLU A 30 4.90 5.72 -2.09
C GLU A 30 5.21 4.38 -2.78
N VAL A 31 5.03 3.26 -2.09
CA VAL A 31 5.30 1.92 -2.63
C VAL A 31 4.04 1.31 -3.26
N PHE A 32 2.89 1.45 -2.59
CA PHE A 32 1.67 0.72 -2.94
C PHE A 32 0.59 1.58 -3.59
N GLY A 33 0.79 2.91 -3.65
CA GLY A 33 -0.26 3.85 -4.00
C GLY A 33 -1.20 4.14 -2.83
N GLU A 34 -2.05 5.15 -3.00
CA GLU A 34 -3.02 5.59 -1.98
C GLU A 34 -4.33 4.78 -2.04
N ALA A 35 -4.67 4.27 -3.23
CA ALA A 35 -5.84 3.42 -3.44
C ALA A 35 -5.43 1.95 -3.40
N LEU A 36 -6.16 1.15 -2.62
CA LEU A 36 -6.11 -0.30 -2.75
C LEU A 36 -6.92 -0.72 -3.98
N PRO A 37 -6.51 -1.78 -4.69
CA PRO A 37 -7.33 -2.33 -5.77
C PRO A 37 -8.69 -2.79 -5.22
N GLU A 38 -9.73 -2.62 -6.03
CA GLU A 38 -11.11 -2.99 -5.69
C GLU A 38 -11.31 -4.51 -5.60
N THR A 39 -10.40 -5.27 -6.21
CA THR A 39 -10.41 -6.73 -6.28
C THR A 39 -9.11 -7.29 -5.74
N THR A 40 -9.18 -8.47 -5.13
CA THR A 40 -8.00 -9.17 -4.60
C THR A 40 -7.22 -9.83 -5.73
N SER A 41 -6.05 -10.41 -5.42
CA SER A 41 -5.22 -11.06 -6.44
C SER A 41 -5.86 -12.33 -7.01
N ASP A 42 -6.68 -13.04 -6.23
CA ASP A 42 -7.34 -14.28 -6.62
C ASP A 42 -8.58 -14.06 -7.52
N GLU A 43 -9.21 -12.89 -7.42
CA GLU A 43 -10.35 -12.50 -8.26
C GLU A 43 -9.94 -11.94 -9.64
N ARG A 44 -8.69 -11.50 -9.77
CA ARG A 44 -8.17 -10.90 -11.01
C ARG A 44 -7.56 -11.97 -11.91
N GLU A 45 -7.76 -11.84 -13.23
CA GLU A 45 -7.05 -12.67 -14.21
C GLU A 45 -5.53 -12.38 -14.15
N PRO A 46 -4.67 -13.40 -14.00
CA PRO A 46 -3.23 -13.20 -13.93
C PRO A 46 -2.66 -12.57 -15.20
N ASP A 47 -1.77 -11.57 -15.07
CA ASP A 47 -1.06 -11.00 -16.21
C ASP A 47 -0.19 -12.09 -16.88
N PRO A 48 -0.27 -12.27 -18.20
CA PRO A 48 0.57 -13.23 -18.93
C PRO A 48 2.09 -13.07 -18.67
N ARG A 49 2.54 -11.86 -18.32
CA ARG A 49 3.93 -11.57 -17.96
C ARG A 49 4.32 -12.14 -16.60
N GLU A 50 3.41 -12.10 -15.63
CA GLU A 50 3.64 -12.65 -14.28
C GLU A 50 3.71 -14.19 -14.30
N ARG A 51 2.95 -14.84 -15.19
CA ARG A 51 2.97 -16.31 -15.33
C ARG A 51 4.32 -16.86 -15.82
N ARG A 52 5.08 -16.12 -16.63
CA ARG A 52 6.33 -16.61 -17.25
C ARG A 52 7.48 -16.72 -16.25
N ASP A 53 7.52 -15.82 -15.28
CA ASP A 53 8.60 -15.73 -14.30
C ASP A 53 8.39 -16.71 -13.12
N GLY A 54 7.13 -16.98 -12.77
CA GLY A 54 6.77 -17.89 -11.67
C GLY A 54 7.22 -19.34 -11.88
N ASP A 55 7.05 -19.88 -13.09
CA ASP A 55 7.46 -21.26 -13.42
C ASP A 55 8.97 -21.47 -13.36
N SER A 56 9.73 -20.45 -13.77
CA SER A 56 11.19 -20.51 -13.77
C SER A 56 11.72 -20.46 -12.33
N TRP A 57 11.19 -19.53 -11.54
CA TRP A 57 11.50 -19.43 -10.11
C TRP A 57 11.14 -20.71 -9.35
N LEU A 58 9.96 -21.30 -9.60
CA LEU A 58 9.53 -22.52 -8.93
C LEU A 58 10.46 -23.71 -9.20
N LYS A 59 10.99 -23.82 -10.43
CA LYS A 59 11.97 -24.86 -10.80
C LYS A 59 13.32 -24.65 -10.12
N GLU A 60 13.72 -23.40 -9.91
CA GLU A 60 14.95 -23.05 -9.17
C GLU A 60 14.82 -23.33 -7.66
N GLN A 61 13.59 -23.36 -7.12
CA GLN A 61 13.33 -23.68 -5.72
C GLN A 61 13.21 -25.19 -5.43
N VAL A 62 13.39 -26.06 -6.42
CA VAL A 62 13.31 -27.51 -6.22
C VAL A 62 14.50 -27.97 -5.37
N PRO A 63 14.27 -28.56 -4.16
CA PRO A 63 15.35 -29.07 -3.34
C PRO A 63 16.13 -30.19 -4.04
N PRO A 64 17.44 -30.33 -3.80
CA PRO A 64 18.31 -31.28 -4.52
C PRO A 64 17.98 -32.76 -4.29
N HIS A 65 17.10 -33.07 -3.34
CA HIS A 65 16.65 -34.43 -3.03
C HIS A 65 15.29 -34.78 -3.67
N HIS A 66 14.72 -33.89 -4.50
CA HIS A 66 13.50 -34.16 -5.26
C HIS A 66 13.81 -34.86 -6.59
N GLY A 67 14.42 -36.04 -6.47
CA GLY A 67 14.75 -36.96 -7.54
C GLY A 67 15.47 -38.11 -6.85
N GLY A 68 14.83 -39.29 -6.81
CA GLY A 68 15.41 -40.47 -6.16
C GLY A 68 16.78 -40.85 -6.70
#